data_AF-A0A423XVK0-F1
#
_entry.id   AF-A0A423XVK0-F1
#
_cell.length_a   1.000
_cell.length_b   1.000
_cell.length_c   1.000
_cell.angle_alpha   90.00
_cell.angle_beta   90.00
_cell.angle_gamma   90.00
#
_symmetry.space_group_name_H-M   'P 1'
#
loop_
_entity.id
_entity.type
_entity.pdbx_description
1 polymer ?
#
loop_
_entity_poly.entity_id
_entity_poly.type
_entity_poly.pdbx_seq_one_letter_code
_entity_poly.pdbx_strand_id
1 'polypeptide(L)'
;MSVKGVTFAQVKACAFENAAVKAAYEHEIREEELSALLIAMRTQAGLTKNDVAKKMGVSAPEVSQLENNALGVSADTLQSYAQACGVTLKLSLG
;
A
#
# COMPACT_ATOMS: atom_id res chain seq x y z
N MET A 1 13.30 -34.74 25.80
CA MET A 1 13.59 -33.33 26.12
C MET A 1 12.53 -32.48 25.45
N SER A 2 11.69 -31.75 26.19
CA SER A 2 10.74 -30.81 25.58
C SER A 2 11.43 -29.48 25.34
N VAL A 3 11.56 -29.08 24.08
CA VAL A 3 12.08 -27.76 23.72
C VAL A 3 10.94 -26.76 23.93
N LYS A 4 11.15 -25.74 24.75
CA LYS A 4 10.20 -24.61 24.86
C LYS A 4 10.17 -23.90 23.50
N GLY A 5 9.03 -23.93 22.83
CA GLY A 5 8.82 -23.17 21.59
C GLY A 5 8.86 -21.67 21.87
N VAL A 6 9.51 -20.92 20.98
CA VAL A 6 9.42 -19.45 20.94
C VAL A 6 8.20 -19.03 20.12
N THR A 7 7.52 -17.96 20.53
CA THR A 7 6.38 -17.44 19.78
C THR A 7 6.84 -16.51 18.65
N PHE A 8 6.00 -16.33 17.63
CA PHE A 8 6.28 -15.38 16.55
C PHE A 8 6.51 -13.95 17.09
N ALA A 9 5.74 -13.53 18.10
CA ALA A 9 5.90 -12.22 18.72
C ALA A 9 7.29 -12.06 19.38
N GLN A 10 7.80 -13.10 20.04
CA GLN A 10 9.13 -13.09 20.64
C GLN A 10 10.23 -13.03 19.57
N VAL A 11 10.11 -13.84 18.51
CA VAL A 11 11.05 -13.82 17.38
C VAL A 11 11.06 -12.46 16.69
N LYS A 12 9.88 -11.88 16.44
CA LYS A 12 9.71 -10.54 15.84
C LYS A 12 10.36 -9.45 16.71
N ALA A 13 10.15 -9.50 18.03
CA ALA A 13 10.75 -8.53 18.95
C ALA A 13 12.28 -8.57 18.90
N CYS A 14 12.88 -9.77 18.97
CA CYS A 14 14.34 -9.93 18.83
C CYS A 14 14.84 -9.45 17.47
N ALA A 15 14.12 -9.75 16.38
CA ALA A 15 14.50 -9.32 15.05
C ALA A 15 14.50 -7.78 14.90
N PHE A 16 13.60 -7.08 15.58
CA PHE A 16 13.48 -5.62 15.54
C PHE A 16 14.53 -4.86 16.35
N GLU A 17 15.34 -5.56 17.15
CA GLU A 17 16.54 -4.99 17.75
C GLU A 17 17.54 -4.56 16.67
N ASN A 18 17.52 -5.20 15.50
CA ASN A 18 18.24 -4.74 14.33
C ASN A 18 17.47 -3.62 13.62
N ALA A 19 18.02 -2.40 13.64
CA ALA A 19 17.40 -1.24 13.03
C ALA A 19 17.12 -1.40 11.52
N ALA A 20 17.96 -2.11 10.77
CA ALA A 20 17.74 -2.37 9.35
C ALA A 20 16.56 -3.33 9.12
N VAL A 21 16.39 -4.33 9.99
CA VAL A 21 15.24 -5.25 9.94
C VAL A 21 13.95 -4.50 10.25
N LYS A 22 13.96 -3.68 11.31
CA LYS A 22 12.81 -2.86 11.68
C LYS A 22 12.43 -1.90 10.56
N ALA A 23 13.40 -1.19 9.98
CA ALA A 23 13.15 -0.24 8.90
C ALA A 23 12.60 -0.91 7.63
N ALA A 24 13.12 -2.07 7.24
CA ALA A 24 12.60 -2.83 6.09
C ALA A 24 11.16 -3.31 6.35
N TYR A 25 10.87 -3.77 7.57
CA TYR A 25 9.52 -4.18 7.95
C TYR A 25 8.52 -3.00 7.93
N GLU A 26 8.91 -1.85 8.48
CA GLU A 26 8.08 -0.64 8.48
C GLU A 26 7.90 -0.05 7.07
N HIS A 27 8.89 -0.21 6.18
CA HIS A 27 8.72 0.13 4.77
C HIS A 27 7.65 -0.73 4.12
N GLU A 28 7.72 -2.06 4.29
CA GLU A 28 6.76 -3.00 3.72
C GLU A 28 5.34 -2.75 4.21
N ILE A 29 5.17 -2.50 5.52
CA ILE A 29 3.86 -2.14 6.09
C ILE A 29 3.29 -0.89 5.44
N ARG A 30 4.10 0.16 5.25
CA ARG A 30 3.63 1.40 4.63
C ARG A 30 3.19 1.17 3.17
N GLU A 31 3.87 0.27 2.46
CA GLU A 31 3.50 -0.10 1.10
C GLU A 31 2.17 -0.84 1.06
N GLU A 32 1.97 -1.79 1.97
CA GLU A 32 0.73 -2.54 2.11
C GLU A 32 -0.43 -1.61 2.49
N GLU A 33 -0.23 -0.70 3.45
CA GLU A 33 -1.24 0.27 3.90
C GLU A 33 -1.68 1.22 2.77
N LEU A 34 -0.72 1.76 2.02
CA LEU A 34 -1.03 2.66 0.90
C LEU A 34 -1.70 1.90 -0.26
N SER A 35 -1.25 0.68 -0.55
CA SER A 35 -1.87 -0.20 -1.56
C SER A 35 -3.32 -0.54 -1.20
N ALA A 36 -3.56 -0.90 0.06
CA ALA A 36 -4.90 -1.15 0.59
C ALA A 36 -5.80 0.09 0.49
N LEU A 37 -5.25 1.28 0.73
CA LEU A 37 -5.98 2.54 0.59
C LEU A 37 -6.43 2.79 -0.87
N LEU A 38 -5.56 2.58 -1.86
CA LEU A 38 -5.93 2.73 -3.27
C LEU A 38 -7.04 1.75 -3.68
N ILE A 39 -6.91 0.48 -3.26
CA ILE A 39 -7.94 -0.54 -3.50
C ILE A 39 -9.26 -0.14 -2.84
N ALA A 40 -9.21 0.39 -1.61
CA ALA A 40 -10.39 0.86 -0.89
C ALA A 40 -11.08 2.02 -1.62
N MET A 41 -10.34 3.01 -2.12
CA MET A 41 -10.91 4.12 -2.90
C MET A 41 -11.67 3.61 -4.13
N ARG A 42 -11.04 2.71 -4.90
CA ARG A 42 -11.65 2.15 -6.11
C ARG A 42 -12.89 1.31 -5.79
N THR A 43 -12.80 0.44 -4.79
CA THR A 43 -13.90 -0.46 -4.42
C THR A 43 -15.09 0.28 -3.82
N GLN A 44 -14.85 1.30 -2.98
CA GLN A 44 -15.91 2.17 -2.47
C GLN A 44 -16.59 2.99 -3.58
N ALA A 45 -15.85 3.35 -4.63
CA ALA A 45 -16.40 3.98 -5.82
C ALA A 45 -17.14 3.02 -6.77
N GLY A 46 -17.17 1.71 -6.47
CA GLY A 46 -17.80 0.69 -7.31
C GLY A 46 -17.08 0.45 -8.64
N LEU A 47 -15.79 0.79 -8.73
CA LEU A 47 -15.01 0.73 -9.97
C LEU A 47 -14.18 -0.55 -10.08
N THR A 48 -14.06 -1.08 -11.29
CA THR A 48 -13.03 -2.08 -11.61
C THR A 48 -11.71 -1.41 -11.96
N LYS A 49 -10.61 -2.18 -11.99
CA LYS A 49 -9.31 -1.69 -12.45
C LYS A 49 -9.39 -1.13 -13.88
N ASN A 50 -10.19 -1.76 -14.74
CA ASN A 50 -10.41 -1.29 -16.11
C ASN A 50 -11.16 0.04 -16.16
N ASP A 51 -12.08 0.29 -15.22
CA ASP A 51 -12.81 1.56 -15.18
C ASP A 51 -11.91 2.70 -14.74
N VAL A 52 -11.07 2.46 -13.72
CA VAL A 52 -10.04 3.42 -13.29
C VAL A 52 -9.06 3.68 -14.42
N ALA A 53 -8.58 2.64 -15.10
CA ALA A 53 -7.66 2.75 -16.23
C ALA A 53 -8.23 3.65 -17.34
N LYS A 54 -9.49 3.42 -17.74
CA LYS A 54 -10.20 4.26 -18.72
C LYS A 54 -10.30 5.72 -18.27
N LYS A 55 -10.62 5.96 -16.98
CA LYS A 55 -10.73 7.32 -16.43
C LYS A 55 -9.39 8.05 -16.34
N MET A 56 -8.32 7.32 -16.06
CA MET A 56 -6.96 7.87 -15.99
C MET A 56 -6.28 7.96 -17.36
N GLY A 57 -6.84 7.34 -18.41
CA GLY A 57 -6.22 7.27 -19.73
C GLY A 57 -4.98 6.37 -19.79
N VAL A 58 -4.91 5.37 -18.91
CA VAL A 58 -3.79 4.41 -18.80
C VAL A 58 -4.28 2.98 -19.06
N SER A 59 -3.38 2.02 -19.07
CA SER A 59 -3.69 0.60 -19.20
C SER A 59 -4.08 -0.05 -17.87
N ALA A 60 -4.84 -1.15 -17.93
CA ALA A 60 -5.22 -1.91 -16.74
C ALA A 60 -4.03 -2.56 -15.97
N PRO A 61 -2.95 -3.01 -16.65
CA PRO A 61 -1.72 -3.41 -15.97
C PRO A 61 -1.06 -2.27 -15.19
N GLU A 62 -1.06 -1.04 -15.71
CA GLU A 62 -0.54 0.11 -14.97
C GLU A 62 -1.34 0.37 -13.69
N VAL A 63 -2.68 0.31 -13.76
CA VAL A 63 -3.53 0.39 -12.54
C VAL A 63 -3.22 -0.75 -11.56
N SER A 64 -2.94 -1.95 -12.06
CA SER A 64 -2.54 -3.06 -11.18
C SER A 64 -1.18 -2.83 -10.54
N GLN A 65 -0.23 -2.24 -11.25
CA GLN A 65 1.07 -1.87 -10.70
C GLN A 65 0.93 -0.78 -9.64
N LEU A 66 0.08 0.23 -9.87
CA LEU A 66 -0.22 1.28 -8.89
C LEU A 66 -0.79 0.69 -7.59
N GLU A 67 -1.70 -0.28 -7.70
CA GLU A 67 -2.31 -0.96 -6.54
C GLU A 67 -1.35 -1.95 -5.84
N ASN A 68 -0.28 -2.39 -6.48
CA ASN A 68 0.66 -3.39 -5.93
C ASN A 68 1.98 -2.79 -5.46
N ASN A 69 2.34 -1.59 -5.90
CA ASN A 69 3.57 -0.88 -5.53
C ASN A 69 3.26 0.60 -5.38
N ALA A 70 2.47 0.92 -4.36
CA ALA A 70 1.95 2.27 -4.19
C ALA A 70 2.98 3.28 -3.68
N LEU A 71 4.00 2.84 -2.92
CA LEU A 71 5.07 3.72 -2.42
C LEU A 71 6.01 4.23 -3.52
N GLY A 72 6.16 3.49 -4.62
CA GLY A 72 6.96 3.90 -5.78
C GLY A 72 6.29 4.96 -6.66
N VAL A 73 5.07 5.38 -6.34
CA VAL A 73 4.23 6.25 -7.18
C VAL A 73 4.35 7.71 -6.74
N SER A 74 4.36 8.62 -7.73
CA SER A 74 4.38 10.06 -7.44
C SER A 74 3.09 10.53 -6.77
N ALA A 75 3.18 11.60 -5.98
CA ALA A 75 2.00 12.21 -5.35
C ALA A 75 0.94 12.67 -6.38
N ASP A 76 1.39 13.18 -7.54
CA ASP A 76 0.49 13.59 -8.63
C ASP A 76 -0.30 12.40 -9.18
N THR A 77 0.35 11.25 -9.36
CA THR A 77 -0.33 10.04 -9.84
C THR A 77 -1.32 9.50 -8.80
N LEU A 78 -0.99 9.54 -7.50
CA LEU A 78 -1.92 9.19 -6.42
C LEU A 78 -3.15 10.13 -6.42
N GLN A 79 -2.93 11.43 -6.63
CA GLN A 79 -3.99 12.42 -6.76
C GLN A 79 -4.89 12.11 -7.97
N SER A 80 -4.32 11.83 -9.14
CA SER A 80 -5.08 11.45 -10.35
C SER A 80 -5.88 10.15 -10.15
N TYR A 81 -5.30 9.15 -9.48
CA TYR A 81 -6.00 7.92 -9.13
C TYR A 81 -7.21 8.18 -8.22
N ALA A 82 -7.01 8.98 -7.16
CA ALA A 82 -8.08 9.36 -6.24
C ALA A 82 -9.19 10.11 -6.98
N GLN A 83 -8.85 11.05 -7.86
CA GLN A 83 -9.81 11.78 -8.70
C GLN A 83 -10.60 10.84 -9.64
N ALA A 84 -9.94 9.86 -10.26
CA ALA A 84 -10.63 8.84 -11.07
C ALA A 84 -11.65 8.02 -10.25
N CYS A 85 -11.34 7.80 -8.97
CA CYS A 85 -12.24 7.18 -8.00
C CYS A 85 -13.30 8.14 -7.41
N GLY A 86 -13.26 9.44 -7.72
CA GLY A 86 -14.15 10.43 -7.13
C GLY A 86 -13.82 10.78 -5.67
N VAL A 87 -12.60 10.49 -5.23
CA VAL A 87 -12.08 10.76 -3.89
C VAL A 87 -11.07 11.91 -3.95
N THR A 88 -11.03 12.74 -2.91
CA THR A 88 -9.98 13.76 -2.76
C THR A 88 -8.95 13.29 -1.75
N LEU A 89 -7.71 13.11 -2.21
CA LEU A 89 -6.57 12.85 -1.32
C LEU A 89 -6.09 14.18 -0.73
N LYS A 90 -5.96 14.26 0.60
CA LYS A 90 -5.36 15.41 1.29
C LYS A 90 -4.14 14.92 2.07
N LEU A 91 -2.98 15.46 1.70
CA LEU A 91 -1.73 15.22 2.41
C LEU A 91 -1.52 16.35 3.42
N SER A 92 -1.12 16.00 4.64
CA SER A 92 -0.76 16.95 5.69
C SER A 92 0.59 16.55 6.28
N LEU A 93 1.46 17.54 6.48
CA LEU A 93 2.69 17.36 7.24
C LEU A 93 2.33 17.49 8.73
N GLY A 94 2.67 16.45 9.50
CA GLY A 94 2.57 16.42 10.97
C GLY A 94 3.91 16.67 11.62
#